data_AF-A0A5K1APE8-F1
#
_entry.id   AF-A0A5K1APE8-F1
#
_cell.length_a   1.000
_cell.length_b   1.000
_cell.length_c   1.000
_cell.angle_alpha   90.00
_cell.angle_beta   90.00
_cell.angle_gamma   90.00
#
_symmetry.space_group_name_H-M   'P 1'
#
loop_
_entity.id
_entity.type
_entity.pdbx_description
1 polymer ?
#
loop_
_entity_poly.entity_id
_entity_poly.type
_entity_poly.pdbx_seq_one_letter_code
_entity_poly.pdbx_strand_id
1 'polypeptide(L)'
;MLRMFRSSDRSPSPSSVSTPTPPTPPSEPSASMAAGPARPLRLIYCDPQGKFVMDPEAVAALQLVKGPIGVVSVCGRARQGKSFILNQ
;
A
#
# COMPACT_ATOMS: atom_id res chain seq x y z
N MET A 1 9.13 69.16 -17.37
CA MET A 1 8.06 68.70 -16.45
C MET A 1 8.49 68.96 -15.01
N LEU A 2 7.55 69.01 -14.08
CA LEU A 2 7.49 69.83 -12.87
C LEU A 2 8.15 69.22 -11.60
N ARG A 3 8.72 70.11 -10.75
CA ARG A 3 9.01 70.12 -9.28
C ARG A 3 8.53 68.92 -8.40
N MET A 4 9.40 68.30 -7.59
CA MET A 4 9.84 68.61 -6.19
C MET A 4 8.98 68.05 -5.03
N PHE A 5 9.68 67.36 -4.11
CA PHE A 5 9.47 67.13 -2.66
C PHE A 5 8.14 66.57 -2.09
N ARG A 6 8.22 65.50 -1.28
CA ARG A 6 8.19 65.55 0.21
C ARG A 6 8.09 64.16 0.84
N SER A 7 8.90 63.95 1.88
CA SER A 7 8.79 62.85 2.85
C SER A 7 7.56 63.05 3.76
N SER A 8 6.92 61.96 4.17
CA SER A 8 6.13 61.90 5.42
C SER A 8 6.05 60.45 5.93
N ASP A 9 6.49 60.31 7.17
CA ASP A 9 6.51 59.14 8.04
C ASP A 9 5.11 58.83 8.63
N ARG A 10 4.97 57.65 9.28
CA ARG A 10 4.04 57.28 10.38
C ARG A 10 3.10 56.06 10.16
N SER A 11 3.40 55.02 10.95
CA SER A 11 2.71 53.73 11.32
C SER A 11 1.22 53.85 11.72
N PRO A 12 0.46 52.78 12.14
CA PRO A 12 0.75 51.34 12.38
C PRO A 12 -0.33 50.34 11.82
N SER A 13 -0.16 49.03 12.12
CA SER A 13 -1.06 47.89 11.82
C SER A 13 -2.46 48.00 12.47
N PRO A 14 -3.49 47.25 11.97
CA PRO A 14 -3.83 45.97 12.61
C PRO A 14 -4.39 44.86 11.68
N SER A 15 -4.01 43.61 12.01
CA SER A 15 -4.71 42.32 11.94
C SER A 15 -5.76 41.95 10.85
N SER A 16 -5.66 40.67 10.46
CA SER A 16 -6.70 39.69 10.07
C SER A 16 -7.07 39.54 8.59
N VAL A 17 -6.59 38.47 7.96
CA VAL A 17 -7.42 37.39 7.38
C VAL A 17 -6.60 36.10 7.43
N SER A 18 -7.01 35.19 8.31
CA SER A 18 -6.55 33.80 8.34
C SER A 18 -7.28 33.05 7.22
N THR A 19 -6.61 32.70 6.13
CA THR A 19 -7.12 31.68 5.21
C THR A 19 -6.98 30.31 5.90
N PRO A 20 -8.08 29.56 6.14
CA PRO A 20 -7.97 28.19 6.58
C PRO A 20 -7.46 27.34 5.42
N THR A 21 -6.23 26.82 5.55
CA THR A 21 -5.75 25.70 4.76
C THR A 21 -6.72 24.52 4.90
N PRO A 22 -7.13 23.86 3.80
CA PRO A 22 -7.94 22.65 3.89
C PRO A 22 -7.19 21.58 4.71
N PRO A 23 -7.90 20.77 5.51
CA PRO A 23 -7.27 19.70 6.27
C PRO A 23 -6.64 18.71 5.30
N THR A 24 -5.32 18.60 5.37
CA THR A 24 -4.56 17.54 4.72
C THR A 24 -5.16 16.19 5.12
N PRO A 25 -5.51 15.30 4.18
CA PRO A 25 -5.95 13.95 4.54
C PRO A 25 -4.83 13.29 5.35
N PRO A 26 -5.17 12.51 6.41
CA PRO A 26 -4.18 11.82 7.20
C PRO A 26 -3.37 10.89 6.28
N SER A 27 -2.07 11.17 6.19
CA SER A 27 -1.10 10.34 5.50
C SER A 27 -1.25 8.91 5.99
N GLU A 28 -1.75 8.02 5.13
CA GLU A 28 -1.75 6.59 5.41
C GLU A 28 -0.34 6.15 5.76
N PRO A 29 -0.14 5.31 6.80
CA PRO A 29 1.17 4.79 7.09
C PRO A 29 1.61 3.92 5.91
N SER A 30 2.45 4.49 5.04
CA SER A 30 3.26 3.78 4.06
C SER A 30 4.29 2.94 4.79
N ALA A 31 3.81 1.90 5.48
CA ALA A 31 4.65 0.82 5.96
C ALA A 31 5.02 -0.02 4.74
N SER A 32 5.93 0.51 3.91
CA SER A 32 6.71 -0.31 2.99
C SER A 32 7.64 -1.16 3.85
N MET A 33 7.09 -2.18 4.51
CA MET A 33 7.91 -3.26 5.04
C MET A 33 8.64 -3.83 3.84
N ALA A 34 9.96 -3.65 3.80
CA ALA A 34 10.81 -4.22 2.78
C ALA A 34 10.72 -5.74 2.91
N ALA A 35 9.72 -6.32 2.25
CA ALA A 35 9.57 -7.75 2.14
C ALA A 35 10.74 -8.25 1.29
N GLY A 36 11.43 -9.28 1.77
CA GLY A 36 12.39 -10.01 0.96
C GLY A 36 11.73 -10.57 -0.32
N PRO A 37 12.53 -11.20 -1.20
CA PRO A 37 11.99 -11.77 -2.44
C PRO A 37 10.79 -12.69 -2.13
N ALA A 38 9.71 -12.51 -2.90
CA ALA A 38 8.50 -13.31 -2.72
C ALA A 38 8.82 -14.80 -2.95
N ARG A 39 8.27 -15.66 -2.09
CA ARG A 39 8.42 -17.11 -2.18
C ARG A 39 7.05 -17.78 -2.27
N PRO A 40 6.93 -18.92 -2.97
CA PRO A 40 5.69 -19.69 -2.96
C PRO A 40 5.41 -20.22 -1.55
N LEU A 41 4.16 -20.05 -1.09
CA LEU A 41 3.66 -20.62 0.16
C LEU A 41 2.76 -21.80 -0.16
N ARG A 42 3.01 -22.94 0.49
CA ARG A 42 2.22 -24.15 0.34
C ARG A 42 0.93 -23.98 1.14
N LEU A 43 -0.22 -24.00 0.47
CA LEU A 43 -1.51 -23.84 1.14
C LEU A 43 -2.03 -25.15 1.76
N ILE A 44 -1.94 -26.25 1.01
CA ILE A 44 -2.45 -27.58 1.40
C ILE A 44 -1.36 -28.62 1.14
N TYR A 45 -1.26 -29.62 2.00
CA TYR A 45 -0.42 -30.79 1.82
C TYR A 45 -1.12 -32.06 2.26
N CYS A 46 -0.64 -33.20 1.79
CA CYS A 46 -1.04 -34.51 2.31
C CYS A 46 -0.12 -34.87 3.48
N ASP A 47 -0.70 -35.15 4.64
CA ASP A 47 0.04 -35.70 5.77
C ASP A 47 0.46 -37.16 5.49
N PRO A 48 1.28 -37.78 6.35
CA PRO A 48 1.67 -39.18 6.20
C PRO A 48 0.50 -40.17 6.24
N GLN A 49 -0.66 -39.78 6.75
CA GLN A 49 -1.89 -40.58 6.78
C GLN A 49 -2.74 -40.39 5.52
N GLY A 50 -2.29 -39.56 4.57
CA GLY A 50 -3.01 -39.25 3.34
C GLY A 50 -4.14 -38.23 3.50
N LYS A 51 -4.24 -37.54 4.63
CA LYS A 51 -5.23 -36.49 4.87
C LYS A 51 -4.72 -35.15 4.38
N PHE A 52 -5.64 -34.33 3.88
CA PHE A 52 -5.34 -32.94 3.53
C PHE A 52 -5.24 -32.09 4.78
N VAL A 53 -4.12 -31.39 4.92
CA VAL A 53 -3.85 -30.47 6.02
C VAL A 53 -3.51 -29.10 5.44
N MET A 54 -4.04 -28.05 6.06
CA MET A 54 -3.70 -26.67 5.70
C MET A 54 -2.44 -26.22 6.41
N ASP A 55 -1.58 -25.48 5.71
CA ASP A 55 -0.39 -24.90 6.30
C ASP A 55 -0.77 -23.64 7.11
N PRO A 56 -0.47 -23.60 8.43
CA PRO A 56 -0.85 -22.46 9.28
C PRO A 56 -0.19 -21.15 8.83
N GLU A 57 1.01 -21.19 8.23
CA GLU A 57 1.68 -20.00 7.72
C GLU A 57 0.88 -19.38 6.57
N ALA A 58 0.38 -20.21 5.65
CA ALA A 58 -0.41 -19.75 4.51
C ALA A 58 -1.78 -19.19 4.95
N VAL A 59 -2.41 -19.82 5.94
CA VAL A 59 -3.69 -19.34 6.50
C VAL A 59 -3.52 -17.98 7.17
N ALA A 60 -2.47 -17.80 7.97
CA ALA A 60 -2.17 -16.53 8.61
C ALA A 60 -1.92 -15.42 7.56
N ALA A 61 -1.17 -15.72 6.50
CA ALA A 61 -0.93 -14.77 5.42
C ALA A 61 -2.23 -14.32 4.73
N LEU A 62 -3.17 -15.24 4.47
CA LEU A 62 -4.47 -14.91 3.88
C LEU A 62 -5.34 -14.05 4.81
N GLN A 63 -5.29 -14.29 6.12
CA GLN A 63 -6.05 -13.51 7.12
C GLN A 63 -5.56 -12.06 7.26
N LEU A 64 -4.31 -11.76 6.87
CA LEU A 64 -3.78 -10.40 6.89
C LEU A 64 -4.34 -9.52 5.75
N VAL A 65 -4.95 -10.12 4.73
CA VAL A 65 -5.51 -9.39 3.60
C VAL A 65 -6.86 -8.76 4.01
N LYS A 66 -6.91 -7.42 4.04
CA LYS A 66 -8.09 -6.66 4.50
C LYS A 66 -9.07 -6.27 3.37
N GLY A 67 -8.99 -6.91 2.20
CA GLY A 67 -9.79 -6.57 1.02
C GLY A 67 -10.26 -7.80 0.24
N PRO A 68 -11.04 -7.61 -0.84
CA PRO A 68 -11.49 -8.71 -1.69
C PRO A 68 -10.30 -9.42 -2.35
N ILE A 69 -10.39 -10.74 -2.47
CA ILE A 69 -9.32 -11.59 -3.02
C ILE A 69 -9.78 -12.18 -4.35
N GLY A 70 -9.04 -11.87 -5.43
CA GLY A 70 -9.14 -12.59 -6.69
C GLY A 70 -8.28 -13.85 -6.66
N VAL A 71 -8.83 -14.99 -7.08
CA VAL A 71 -8.11 -16.28 -7.08
C VAL A 71 -8.01 -16.80 -8.50
N VAL A 72 -6.77 -17.11 -8.93
CA VAL A 72 -6.47 -17.77 -10.20
C VAL A 72 -5.82 -19.10 -9.89
N SER A 73 -6.27 -20.17 -10.57
CA SER A 73 -5.75 -21.52 -10.37
C SER A 73 -5.48 -22.19 -11.72
N VAL A 74 -4.41 -22.99 -11.76
CA VAL A 74 -4.03 -23.80 -12.93
C VAL A 74 -4.06 -25.27 -12.52
N CYS A 75 -4.95 -26.04 -13.13
CA CYS A 75 -5.09 -27.48 -12.89
C CYS A 75 -4.75 -28.30 -14.14
N GLY A 76 -4.40 -29.58 -13.96
CA GLY A 76 -4.07 -30.48 -15.06
C GLY A 76 -3.08 -31.57 -14.66
N ARG A 77 -2.75 -32.46 -15.60
CA ARG A 77 -1.83 -33.58 -15.38
C ARG A 77 -0.44 -33.09 -14.92
N ALA A 78 0.29 -33.97 -14.23
CA ALA A 78 1.68 -33.70 -13.88
C ALA A 78 2.53 -33.47 -15.16
N ARG A 79 3.57 -32.65 -15.05
CA ARG A 79 4.58 -32.42 -16.12
C ARG A 79 4.07 -31.72 -17.40
N GLN A 80 3.01 -30.91 -17.30
CA GLN A 80 2.47 -30.10 -18.40
C GLN A 80 2.82 -28.59 -18.30
N GLY A 81 3.87 -28.22 -17.57
CA GLY A 81 4.30 -26.81 -17.50
C GLY A 81 3.45 -25.87 -16.62
N LYS A 82 2.66 -26.39 -15.67
CA LYS A 82 1.81 -25.56 -14.78
C LYS A 82 2.56 -24.46 -14.03
N SER A 83 3.74 -24.78 -13.48
CA SER A 83 4.58 -23.78 -12.81
C SER A 83 5.27 -22.83 -13.79
N PHE A 84 5.45 -23.25 -15.05
CA PHE A 84 6.04 -22.40 -16.08
C PHE A 84 5.11 -21.24 -16.42
N ILE A 85 3.80 -21.48 -16.58
CA ILE A 85 2.83 -20.42 -16.87
C ILE A 85 2.58 -19.49 -15.68
N LEU A 86 2.67 -19.98 -14.43
CA LEU A 86 2.47 -19.16 -13.23
C LEU A 86 3.66 -18.24 -12.90
N ASN A 87 4.82 -18.47 -13.52
CA ASN A 87 6.05 -17.69 -13.31
C ASN A 87 6.37 -16.75 -14.49
N GLN A 88 5.44 -16.57 -15.45
CA GLN A 88 5.55 -15.55 -16.50
C GLN A 88 5.06 -14.21 -15.99
#